data_AF-A0A100JM67-F1
#
_entry.id   AF-A0A100JM67-F1
#
_cell.length_a   1.000
_cell.length_b   1.000
_cell.length_c   1.000
_cell.angle_alpha   90.00
_cell.angle_beta   90.00
_cell.angle_gamma   90.00
#
_symmetry.space_group_name_H-M   'P 1'
#
loop_
_entity.id
_entity.type
_entity.pdbx_description
1 polymer ?
#
loop_
_entity_poly.entity_id
_entity_poly.type
_entity_poly.pdbx_seq_one_letter_code
_entity_poly.pdbx_strand_id
1 'polypeptide(L)'
;MVQPPDQPPQGGYGTPQGPPPPSQPQPPQQPYGYPQTPPPQGPPAPSPGYGYPQQQPPAQPGPYTQPGPYGQPQQSGPYAQPGPYNPSPQAGYGYPQSQYPGTPTPPAAGGGGSKSPFKGRPAMIIGAAVAALLVVGGAVFAVTRLGDDGEKKPVAKESTGPSGDDKPSDAPSAPVNEGDGSGDGGKDLDISDLNADVKAGEAKVLWYKSAPDAPGSGASAPGLWVTDKVAVKPAYKQLFGYNVSDGNPAWDPIEFPGKICAVTPKATAADRVVISYQKNTSKNAECDQLQQIDLNTGDKGWSAEVEEGELFDSTISVGLSVTGDTLMVGRSQSGTAYDVNTGKKLFDKKSYGQSCYPAGFAGGTRLIAVSSCAVTTDKEHDEVQELDPRTGKAKWTRKIPKGWKVEHAYSVDPIVLYLTNEEENTWNISTLRADGSTRSQVDSDDSFAPECDGGILTRDVAGCTAVAADANTLYLPTEEKDGTNEVVALNLATGKEKWRLKSPSADAEIVPLKAEGGRLLAYVEPTRDAGGQVVSVPAAGAPKATKLLQMPASAAEIEGSFYAKAVDYVDGRFYISTTLLTGVDDAKEKLMLAFGK
;
A
#
# COMPACT_ATOMS: atom_id res chain seq x y z
N MET A 1 23.98 69.51 -12.43
CA MET A 1 25.38 69.27 -12.03
C MET A 1 25.55 67.75 -12.13
N VAL A 2 26.02 67.14 -13.22
CA VAL A 2 27.19 67.36 -14.10
C VAL A 2 28.42 66.54 -13.65
N GLN A 3 28.67 65.50 -14.46
CA GLN A 3 29.90 64.79 -14.88
C GLN A 3 31.28 65.42 -14.59
N PRO A 4 32.40 64.65 -14.67
CA PRO A 4 33.06 64.37 -15.97
C PRO A 4 33.71 62.93 -16.05
N PRO A 5 34.64 62.56 -16.98
CA PRO A 5 34.21 61.93 -18.24
C PRO A 5 35.12 60.81 -18.84
N ASP A 6 34.74 60.37 -20.06
CA ASP A 6 35.57 59.87 -21.19
C ASP A 6 36.05 58.39 -21.34
N GLN A 7 36.19 58.05 -22.63
CA GLN A 7 36.59 56.81 -23.35
C GLN A 7 37.34 57.27 -24.64
N PRO A 8 37.90 56.41 -25.55
CA PRO A 8 38.00 54.93 -25.62
C PRO A 8 39.53 54.55 -25.58
N PRO A 9 40.19 53.70 -26.41
CA PRO A 9 39.76 52.64 -27.35
C PRO A 9 40.54 51.29 -27.33
N GLN A 10 40.00 50.36 -28.13
CA GLN A 10 40.57 49.18 -28.82
C GLN A 10 42.00 48.64 -28.49
N GLY A 11 42.07 47.30 -28.31
CA GLY A 11 42.93 46.47 -29.18
C GLY A 11 43.86 45.42 -28.57
N GLY A 12 43.54 44.13 -28.77
CA GLY A 12 44.51 43.12 -29.23
C GLY A 12 45.39 42.33 -28.23
N TYR A 13 45.22 41.01 -28.25
CA TYR A 13 46.24 39.94 -28.10
C TYR A 13 47.31 40.00 -26.98
N GLY A 14 47.26 39.04 -26.04
CA GLY A 14 48.42 38.66 -25.22
C GLY A 14 48.08 37.73 -24.05
N THR A 15 48.67 36.53 -23.99
CA THR A 15 48.44 35.53 -22.93
C THR A 15 49.52 35.55 -21.83
N PRO A 16 49.16 35.72 -20.55
CA PRO A 16 50.01 35.33 -19.42
C PRO A 16 49.97 33.80 -19.22
N GLN A 17 51.07 33.21 -18.76
CA GLN A 17 51.19 31.76 -18.54
C GLN A 17 50.58 31.31 -17.20
N GLY A 18 49.85 30.20 -17.20
CA GLY A 18 49.44 29.50 -15.98
C GLY A 18 50.50 28.47 -15.50
N PRO A 19 50.49 28.08 -14.22
CA PRO A 19 51.43 27.09 -13.68
C PRO A 19 51.16 25.66 -14.20
N PRO A 20 52.19 24.78 -14.26
CA PRO A 20 52.07 23.44 -14.85
C PRO A 20 51.37 22.42 -13.92
N PRO A 21 50.70 21.39 -14.49
CA PRO A 21 50.05 20.32 -13.73
C PRO A 21 51.05 19.25 -13.23
N PRO A 22 50.73 18.52 -12.14
CA PRO A 22 51.57 17.43 -11.61
C PRO A 22 51.48 16.15 -12.46
N SER A 23 52.60 15.42 -12.56
CA SER A 23 52.76 14.23 -13.41
C SER A 23 52.62 12.89 -12.66
N GLN A 24 52.11 11.87 -13.35
CA GLN A 24 52.07 10.48 -12.87
C GLN A 24 53.43 9.76 -13.09
N PRO A 25 53.84 8.83 -12.21
CA PRO A 25 55.02 7.99 -12.41
C PRO A 25 54.72 6.79 -13.33
N GLN A 26 55.66 6.46 -14.24
CA GLN A 26 55.61 5.24 -15.07
C GLN A 26 56.41 4.07 -14.44
N PRO A 27 56.01 2.80 -14.68
CA PRO A 27 56.82 1.64 -14.36
C PRO A 27 57.92 1.34 -15.43
N PRO A 28 59.06 0.73 -15.05
CA PRO A 28 60.18 0.40 -15.96
C PRO A 28 59.98 -0.91 -16.76
N GLN A 29 60.92 -1.22 -17.66
CA GLN A 29 60.82 -2.29 -18.68
C GLN A 29 61.51 -3.65 -18.33
N GLN A 30 61.24 -4.63 -19.21
CA GLN A 30 61.63 -6.05 -19.25
C GLN A 30 63.17 -6.31 -19.38
N PRO A 31 63.69 -7.50 -18.99
CA PRO A 31 63.90 -8.57 -20.00
C PRO A 31 63.80 -10.06 -19.54
N TYR A 32 63.20 -10.91 -20.40
CA TYR A 32 63.46 -12.35 -20.68
C TYR A 32 63.70 -13.42 -19.58
N GLY A 33 62.92 -14.52 -19.61
CA GLY A 33 63.31 -15.84 -19.06
C GLY A 33 62.16 -16.86 -18.83
N TYR A 34 62.30 -18.12 -19.29
CA TYR A 34 61.37 -19.26 -19.07
C TYR A 34 62.05 -20.36 -18.21
N PRO A 35 61.32 -21.15 -17.40
CA PRO A 35 60.78 -22.45 -17.87
C PRO A 35 59.34 -22.78 -17.38
N GLN A 36 58.80 -23.95 -17.77
CA GLN A 36 57.39 -24.36 -17.61
C GLN A 36 57.10 -25.35 -16.47
N THR A 37 55.86 -25.36 -15.97
CA THR A 37 55.17 -26.52 -15.35
C THR A 37 53.68 -26.57 -15.78
N PRO A 38 53.01 -27.75 -15.80
CA PRO A 38 51.74 -27.93 -16.53
C PRO A 38 50.44 -27.89 -15.68
N PRO A 39 49.27 -27.61 -16.29
CA PRO A 39 47.94 -27.66 -15.65
C PRO A 39 47.26 -29.06 -15.72
N PRO A 40 46.28 -29.36 -14.85
CA PRO A 40 45.54 -30.63 -14.83
C PRO A 40 44.40 -30.71 -15.88
N GLN A 41 43.94 -31.93 -16.15
CA GLN A 41 42.97 -32.26 -17.22
C GLN A 41 41.52 -32.39 -16.73
N GLY A 42 40.56 -32.20 -17.65
CA GLY A 42 39.17 -32.64 -17.52
C GLY A 42 38.77 -33.57 -18.69
N PRO A 43 37.77 -34.45 -18.53
CA PRO A 43 37.39 -35.44 -19.55
C PRO A 43 36.57 -34.84 -20.72
N PRO A 44 36.66 -35.39 -21.95
CA PRO A 44 36.12 -34.79 -23.17
C PRO A 44 34.73 -35.31 -23.60
N ALA A 45 34.04 -34.54 -24.45
CA ALA A 45 32.84 -34.94 -25.19
C ALA A 45 33.15 -35.20 -26.69
N PRO A 46 32.51 -36.17 -27.38
CA PRO A 46 32.69 -36.42 -28.81
C PRO A 46 31.77 -35.59 -29.75
N SER A 47 32.21 -35.46 -31.00
CA SER A 47 31.58 -34.65 -32.08
C SER A 47 30.56 -35.44 -32.95
N PRO A 48 29.75 -34.78 -33.82
CA PRO A 48 28.56 -35.38 -34.44
C PRO A 48 28.77 -36.05 -35.81
N GLY A 49 27.76 -36.81 -36.27
CA GLY A 49 27.67 -37.38 -37.62
C GLY A 49 26.23 -37.42 -38.16
N TYR A 50 26.06 -37.39 -39.48
CA TYR A 50 24.77 -37.34 -40.19
C TYR A 50 24.42 -38.70 -40.86
N GLY A 51 23.14 -39.08 -40.90
CA GLY A 51 22.65 -40.22 -41.72
C GLY A 51 21.14 -40.52 -41.61
N TYR A 52 20.52 -40.84 -42.74
CA TYR A 52 19.16 -41.42 -42.97
C TYR A 52 19.33 -42.61 -43.95
N PRO A 53 18.38 -43.57 -44.21
CA PRO A 53 16.91 -43.40 -44.21
C PRO A 53 16.00 -44.63 -43.79
N GLN A 54 14.67 -44.44 -43.93
CA GLN A 54 13.57 -45.40 -44.28
C GLN A 54 13.01 -46.50 -43.30
N GLN A 55 11.66 -46.46 -43.11
CA GLN A 55 10.60 -47.52 -43.29
C GLN A 55 10.77 -48.98 -42.74
N GLN A 56 9.76 -49.72 -42.20
CA GLN A 56 8.35 -49.47 -41.76
C GLN A 56 7.86 -50.61 -40.76
N PRO A 57 6.59 -51.12 -40.61
CA PRO A 57 6.04 -51.74 -39.35
C PRO A 57 5.87 -53.31 -39.46
N PRO A 58 4.98 -54.12 -38.78
CA PRO A 58 3.88 -53.87 -37.80
C PRO A 58 3.59 -54.94 -36.67
N ALA A 59 2.43 -54.80 -35.98
CA ALA A 59 1.49 -55.85 -35.48
C ALA A 59 1.42 -56.31 -33.98
N GLN A 60 0.21 -56.72 -33.56
CA GLN A 60 -0.22 -57.38 -32.29
C GLN A 60 -0.71 -58.83 -32.56
N PRO A 61 -0.81 -59.74 -31.54
CA PRO A 61 -2.14 -60.17 -31.02
C PRO A 61 -2.19 -60.70 -29.54
N GLY A 62 -3.38 -61.13 -29.05
CA GLY A 62 -3.64 -62.03 -27.89
C GLY A 62 -4.65 -63.13 -28.27
N PRO A 63 -5.46 -63.80 -27.38
CA PRO A 63 -5.51 -63.91 -25.90
C PRO A 63 -5.63 -65.39 -25.36
N TYR A 64 -6.01 -65.66 -24.08
CA TYR A 64 -7.01 -66.68 -23.58
C TYR A 64 -6.82 -67.34 -22.16
N THR A 65 -7.97 -67.56 -21.46
CA THR A 65 -8.35 -68.64 -20.48
C THR A 65 -7.93 -68.69 -18.97
N GLN A 66 -8.75 -69.42 -18.17
CA GLN A 66 -8.82 -69.60 -16.69
C GLN A 66 -8.55 -71.10 -16.31
N PRO A 67 -8.33 -71.54 -15.02
CA PRO A 67 -9.43 -71.84 -14.06
C PRO A 67 -9.09 -71.71 -12.53
N GLY A 68 -10.05 -72.03 -11.63
CA GLY A 68 -9.90 -72.30 -10.17
C GLY A 68 -10.36 -73.73 -9.79
N PRO A 69 -10.91 -74.05 -8.58
CA PRO A 69 -11.14 -73.26 -7.35
C PRO A 69 -10.88 -74.03 -6.00
N TYR A 70 -11.20 -73.41 -4.84
CA TYR A 70 -11.78 -73.94 -3.55
C TYR A 70 -11.79 -72.79 -2.49
N GLY A 71 -12.41 -72.81 -1.29
CA GLY A 71 -13.25 -73.76 -0.52
C GLY A 71 -13.85 -73.07 0.74
N GLN A 72 -14.67 -73.74 1.58
CA GLN A 72 -15.44 -73.11 2.71
C GLN A 72 -15.96 -74.13 3.75
N PRO A 73 -16.42 -73.72 4.97
CA PRO A 73 -17.86 -73.91 5.31
C PRO A 73 -18.54 -72.95 6.34
N GLN A 74 -19.78 -72.51 5.98
CA GLN A 74 -21.06 -72.27 6.70
C GLN A 74 -21.17 -72.15 8.26
N GLN A 75 -22.19 -71.49 8.87
CA GLN A 75 -23.62 -71.17 8.49
C GLN A 75 -24.13 -69.89 9.26
N SER A 76 -25.38 -69.37 9.38
CA SER A 76 -26.79 -69.75 9.04
C SER A 76 -27.75 -68.51 8.87
N GLY A 77 -29.05 -68.61 9.25
CA GLY A 77 -30.16 -67.62 9.13
C GLY A 77 -31.49 -68.23 9.70
N PRO A 78 -32.74 -67.77 9.38
CA PRO A 78 -33.20 -66.71 8.44
C PRO A 78 -34.48 -65.89 8.90
N TYR A 79 -35.27 -65.35 7.92
CA TYR A 79 -36.60 -64.64 7.98
C TYR A 79 -36.60 -63.12 8.32
N ALA A 80 -37.49 -62.22 7.82
CA ALA A 80 -38.34 -62.13 6.60
C ALA A 80 -38.88 -60.67 6.37
N GLN A 81 -39.43 -60.34 5.19
CA GLN A 81 -40.00 -59.03 4.75
C GLN A 81 -41.56 -59.01 4.83
N PRO A 82 -42.28 -57.86 5.04
CA PRO A 82 -42.44 -56.74 4.05
C PRO A 82 -42.64 -55.30 4.62
N GLY A 83 -42.73 -54.27 3.75
CA GLY A 83 -43.14 -52.86 4.06
C GLY A 83 -44.53 -52.48 3.48
N PRO A 84 -44.86 -51.20 3.12
CA PRO A 84 -44.20 -49.89 3.36
C PRO A 84 -45.15 -48.74 3.86
N TYR A 85 -44.64 -47.55 4.25
CA TYR A 85 -45.46 -46.30 4.30
C TYR A 85 -44.66 -44.97 4.25
N ASN A 86 -45.41 -43.86 4.05
CA ASN A 86 -45.01 -42.45 3.84
C ASN A 86 -44.73 -41.67 5.17
N PRO A 87 -44.05 -40.49 5.16
CA PRO A 87 -44.81 -39.26 5.46
C PRO A 87 -44.34 -37.92 4.83
N SER A 88 -45.28 -36.97 4.77
CA SER A 88 -45.17 -35.51 4.57
C SER A 88 -46.55 -34.89 4.96
N PRO A 89 -46.80 -33.57 5.21
CA PRO A 89 -45.94 -32.38 5.01
C PRO A 89 -46.00 -31.22 6.07
N GLN A 90 -45.20 -30.18 5.81
CA GLN A 90 -45.49 -28.71 5.97
C GLN A 90 -45.43 -27.92 7.31
N ALA A 91 -45.16 -26.61 7.11
CA ALA A 91 -45.34 -25.40 7.95
C ALA A 91 -44.38 -25.17 9.14
N GLY A 92 -43.64 -24.04 9.25
CA GLY A 92 -43.29 -23.00 8.28
C GLY A 92 -43.69 -21.56 8.63
N TYR A 93 -42.71 -20.72 8.99
CA TYR A 93 -42.73 -19.25 9.01
C TYR A 93 -41.33 -18.72 8.68
N GLY A 94 -41.21 -17.51 8.11
CA GLY A 94 -39.93 -16.93 7.71
C GLY A 94 -39.91 -15.40 7.73
N TYR A 95 -38.72 -14.81 7.59
CA TYR A 95 -38.46 -13.36 7.51
C TYR A 95 -37.65 -13.02 6.23
N PRO A 96 -37.65 -11.76 5.77
CA PRO A 96 -37.38 -11.44 4.38
C PRO A 96 -35.89 -11.30 4.03
N GLN A 97 -35.55 -11.70 2.81
CA GLN A 97 -34.24 -11.44 2.20
C GLN A 97 -34.18 -9.98 1.69
N SER A 98 -33.14 -9.24 2.07
CA SER A 98 -32.83 -7.94 1.46
C SER A 98 -32.29 -8.12 0.03
N GLN A 99 -32.60 -7.16 -0.84
CA GLN A 99 -32.17 -7.15 -2.24
C GLN A 99 -31.02 -6.14 -2.43
N TYR A 100 -29.95 -6.56 -3.10
CA TYR A 100 -28.89 -5.65 -3.54
C TYR A 100 -29.35 -4.85 -4.78
N PRO A 101 -29.08 -3.53 -4.85
CA PRO A 101 -29.42 -2.72 -6.03
C PRO A 101 -28.61 -3.13 -7.27
N GLY A 102 -29.30 -3.40 -8.38
CA GLY A 102 -28.66 -3.70 -9.68
C GLY A 102 -28.22 -2.44 -10.44
N THR A 103 -27.17 -2.58 -11.25
CA THR A 103 -26.65 -1.51 -12.12
C THR A 103 -27.52 -1.30 -13.37
N PRO A 104 -27.61 -0.07 -13.93
CA PRO A 104 -28.44 0.20 -15.10
C PRO A 104 -27.84 -0.39 -16.40
N THR A 105 -28.60 -1.22 -17.11
CA THR A 105 -28.26 -1.68 -18.46
C THR A 105 -28.66 -0.66 -19.53
N PRO A 106 -27.83 -0.42 -20.56
CA PRO A 106 -28.20 0.44 -21.70
C PRO A 106 -29.24 -0.24 -22.61
N PRO A 107 -30.19 0.51 -23.20
CA PRO A 107 -31.27 -0.08 -24.01
C PRO A 107 -30.78 -0.56 -25.40
N ALA A 108 -31.23 -1.75 -25.80
CA ALA A 108 -30.93 -2.32 -27.11
C ALA A 108 -31.71 -1.63 -28.25
N ALA A 109 -31.03 -1.33 -29.36
CA ALA A 109 -31.63 -0.72 -30.55
C ALA A 109 -32.08 -1.77 -31.58
N GLY A 110 -33.33 -1.68 -32.06
CA GLY A 110 -33.92 -2.64 -33.00
C GLY A 110 -34.42 -2.03 -34.31
N GLY A 111 -33.69 -2.28 -35.41
CA GLY A 111 -34.18 -2.35 -36.81
C GLY A 111 -34.87 -1.11 -37.44
N GLY A 112 -34.18 -0.39 -38.34
CA GLY A 112 -34.71 0.87 -38.92
C GLY A 112 -34.27 1.29 -40.35
N GLY A 113 -33.95 0.36 -41.25
CA GLY A 113 -34.02 0.52 -42.72
C GLY A 113 -33.45 1.76 -43.47
N SER A 114 -32.31 1.53 -44.14
CA SER A 114 -32.00 1.95 -45.54
C SER A 114 -31.11 3.19 -45.86
N LYS A 115 -30.41 3.05 -47.01
CA LYS A 115 -29.77 4.08 -47.86
C LYS A 115 -28.56 4.87 -47.33
N SER A 116 -27.37 4.33 -47.58
CA SER A 116 -26.21 5.15 -48.00
C SER A 116 -26.40 5.54 -49.48
N PRO A 117 -25.92 6.71 -49.96
CA PRO A 117 -24.48 6.85 -50.28
C PRO A 117 -23.87 8.22 -49.92
N PHE A 118 -22.54 8.28 -49.73
CA PHE A 118 -21.60 9.03 -50.59
C PHE A 118 -20.14 8.78 -50.15
N LYS A 119 -19.17 9.08 -51.03
CA LYS A 119 -17.73 8.79 -50.84
C LYS A 119 -16.94 10.08 -50.59
N GLY A 120 -15.81 10.00 -49.87
CA GLY A 120 -14.59 10.67 -50.34
C GLY A 120 -13.61 11.30 -49.34
N ARG A 121 -12.65 10.50 -48.86
CA ARG A 121 -11.26 10.89 -48.46
C ARG A 121 -11.09 11.85 -47.25
N PRO A 122 -9.88 11.91 -46.65
CA PRO A 122 -9.66 12.55 -45.35
C PRO A 122 -9.22 14.01 -45.45
N ALA A 123 -9.46 14.76 -44.38
CA ALA A 123 -8.89 16.08 -44.13
C ALA A 123 -8.35 16.15 -42.69
N MET A 124 -7.14 16.68 -42.51
CA MET A 124 -6.66 17.10 -41.18
C MET A 124 -7.33 18.41 -40.81
N ILE A 125 -7.76 18.57 -39.56
CA ILE A 125 -8.06 19.87 -38.97
C ILE A 125 -7.39 19.96 -37.60
N ILE A 126 -6.44 20.88 -37.48
CA ILE A 126 -6.00 21.46 -36.21
C ILE A 126 -6.67 22.84 -36.14
N GLY A 127 -7.48 23.12 -35.11
CA GLY A 127 -8.13 24.43 -35.00
C GLY A 127 -9.25 24.51 -33.97
N ALA A 128 -8.92 25.11 -32.82
CA ALA A 128 -9.74 25.85 -31.86
C ALA A 128 -11.29 25.68 -31.86
N ALA A 129 -11.82 25.36 -30.67
CA ALA A 129 -13.17 25.75 -30.26
C ALA A 129 -13.08 26.53 -28.92
N VAL A 130 -13.56 27.78 -28.93
CA VAL A 130 -13.71 28.65 -27.75
C VAL A 130 -15.19 29.04 -27.65
N ALA A 131 -15.63 29.45 -26.46
CA ALA A 131 -16.95 30.02 -26.14
C ALA A 131 -18.12 29.03 -25.96
N ALA A 132 -18.09 28.31 -24.84
CA ALA A 132 -19.31 27.82 -24.17
C ALA A 132 -19.11 27.67 -22.64
N LEU A 133 -18.93 28.79 -21.91
CA LEU A 133 -19.17 28.92 -20.44
C LEU A 133 -18.83 30.33 -19.90
N LEU A 134 -19.54 31.38 -20.36
CA LEU A 134 -19.43 32.74 -19.79
C LEU A 134 -20.79 33.46 -19.66
N VAL A 135 -21.85 32.74 -19.26
CA VAL A 135 -23.16 33.34 -18.93
C VAL A 135 -23.85 32.66 -17.73
N VAL A 136 -23.29 32.83 -16.53
CA VAL A 136 -24.05 33.03 -15.28
C VAL A 136 -23.18 33.88 -14.34
N GLY A 137 -23.36 35.21 -14.36
CA GLY A 137 -22.50 36.12 -13.58
C GLY A 137 -23.10 37.51 -13.39
N GLY A 138 -23.85 37.69 -12.30
CA GLY A 138 -24.23 39.02 -11.76
C GLY A 138 -25.42 39.72 -12.43
N ALA A 139 -26.65 39.49 -11.93
CA ALA A 139 -27.80 40.37 -12.21
C ALA A 139 -28.99 40.21 -11.23
N VAL A 140 -28.80 40.28 -9.90
CA VAL A 140 -29.91 40.60 -8.96
C VAL A 140 -29.44 41.56 -7.86
N PHE A 141 -29.58 42.85 -8.12
CA PHE A 141 -29.69 43.88 -7.08
C PHE A 141 -30.85 44.81 -7.45
N ALA A 142 -31.71 45.10 -6.47
CA ALA A 142 -32.80 46.09 -6.54
C ALA A 142 -33.77 46.01 -7.74
N VAL A 143 -34.77 45.12 -7.65
CA VAL A 143 -36.16 45.49 -8.00
C VAL A 143 -36.99 45.34 -6.72
N THR A 144 -37.87 46.30 -6.45
CA THR A 144 -38.69 46.33 -5.23
C THR A 144 -40.17 46.51 -5.55
N ARG A 145 -41.02 46.05 -4.62
CA ARG A 145 -42.48 46.29 -4.49
C ARG A 145 -43.41 45.40 -5.33
N LEU A 146 -44.64 45.29 -4.80
CA LEU A 146 -45.83 44.53 -5.28
C LEU A 146 -45.71 43.00 -5.07
N GLY A 147 -46.55 42.34 -4.26
CA GLY A 147 -47.54 42.85 -3.29
C GLY A 147 -48.57 41.78 -2.87
N ASP A 148 -48.78 41.64 -1.55
CA ASP A 148 -49.85 40.89 -0.85
C ASP A 148 -49.99 39.37 -1.15
N ASP A 149 -50.57 38.51 -0.30
CA ASP A 149 -51.31 38.73 0.97
C ASP A 149 -51.13 37.52 1.95
N GLY A 150 -51.48 37.65 3.25
CA GLY A 150 -51.70 36.49 4.14
C GLY A 150 -50.88 36.33 5.45
N GLU A 151 -51.12 37.20 6.45
CA GLU A 151 -51.43 36.88 7.87
C GLU A 151 -50.81 35.63 8.60
N LYS A 152 -50.24 35.64 9.84
CA LYS A 152 -50.27 36.58 11.00
C LYS A 152 -48.93 36.62 11.81
N LYS A 153 -48.83 37.52 12.80
CA LYS A 153 -47.63 37.87 13.62
C LYS A 153 -47.62 37.21 15.04
N PRO A 154 -46.54 37.32 15.84
CA PRO A 154 -46.26 38.51 16.67
C PRO A 154 -44.82 39.06 16.52
N VAL A 155 -44.62 40.30 16.06
CA VAL A 155 -44.25 41.54 16.81
C VAL A 155 -42.99 41.49 17.71
N ALA A 156 -42.06 42.41 17.43
CA ALA A 156 -40.97 42.84 18.31
C ALA A 156 -41.26 44.24 18.92
N LYS A 157 -40.46 44.67 19.90
CA LYS A 157 -40.38 46.06 20.39
C LYS A 157 -38.94 46.43 20.78
N GLU A 158 -38.59 47.70 20.61
CA GLU A 158 -37.30 48.26 21.00
C GLU A 158 -37.30 48.86 22.42
N SER A 159 -36.14 48.76 23.06
CA SER A 159 -35.39 49.81 23.77
C SER A 159 -36.14 50.89 24.58
N THR A 160 -36.17 50.73 25.91
CA THR A 160 -36.08 51.85 26.87
C THR A 160 -35.29 51.44 28.12
N GLY A 161 -34.22 52.17 28.45
CA GLY A 161 -33.68 52.21 29.82
C GLY A 161 -34.36 53.31 30.65
N PRO A 162 -33.90 53.64 31.88
CA PRO A 162 -32.66 53.17 32.53
C PRO A 162 -32.83 52.71 34.00
N SER A 163 -31.69 52.45 34.67
CA SER A 163 -31.44 52.40 36.14
C SER A 163 -31.40 51.01 36.80
N GLY A 164 -30.51 50.87 37.79
CA GLY A 164 -30.51 49.78 38.77
C GLY A 164 -29.41 48.74 38.58
N ASP A 165 -28.30 48.96 39.28
CA ASP A 165 -27.35 47.97 39.85
C ASP A 165 -27.46 46.50 39.40
N ASP A 166 -26.44 46.00 38.68
CA ASP A 166 -25.90 44.66 39.00
C ASP A 166 -24.43 44.46 38.58
N LYS A 167 -23.86 43.37 39.11
CA LYS A 167 -22.45 42.96 39.11
C LYS A 167 -21.97 42.41 37.75
N PRO A 168 -20.70 42.64 37.35
CA PRO A 168 -20.19 42.13 36.07
C PRO A 168 -20.12 40.60 36.02
N SER A 169 -20.52 40.06 34.87
CA SER A 169 -20.27 38.68 34.44
C SER A 169 -19.88 38.71 32.97
N ASP A 170 -18.60 38.55 32.68
CA ASP A 170 -18.08 38.57 31.30
C ASP A 170 -18.53 37.35 30.49
N ALA A 171 -18.52 37.49 29.16
CA ALA A 171 -18.93 36.47 28.21
C ALA A 171 -17.89 35.32 28.11
N PRO A 172 -18.32 34.09 27.76
CA PRO A 172 -17.40 32.96 27.65
C PRO A 172 -16.47 33.09 26.43
N SER A 173 -15.20 32.81 26.64
CA SER A 173 -14.19 32.62 25.59
C SER A 173 -13.14 31.64 26.11
N ALA A 174 -13.47 30.36 26.11
CA ALA A 174 -12.49 29.31 26.33
C ALA A 174 -11.63 29.18 25.06
N PRO A 175 -10.28 29.22 25.16
CA PRO A 175 -9.42 28.95 24.01
C PRO A 175 -9.55 27.49 23.58
N VAL A 176 -9.36 27.22 22.28
CA VAL A 176 -9.10 25.86 21.80
C VAL A 176 -7.79 25.36 22.42
N ASN A 177 -7.77 24.09 22.82
CA ASN A 177 -6.66 23.50 23.56
C ASN A 177 -5.79 22.69 22.60
N GLU A 178 -4.64 23.24 22.20
CA GLU A 178 -3.67 22.56 21.34
C GLU A 178 -3.14 21.30 22.05
N GLY A 179 -3.34 20.13 21.45
CA GLY A 179 -3.07 18.84 22.08
C GLY A 179 -1.57 18.57 22.22
N ASP A 180 -1.06 18.61 23.45
CA ASP A 180 0.35 18.44 23.85
C ASP A 180 0.95 17.04 23.61
N GLY A 181 0.18 16.09 23.06
CA GLY A 181 0.60 14.69 22.89
C GLY A 181 0.69 13.90 24.21
N SER A 182 0.57 14.54 25.37
CA SER A 182 0.45 13.90 26.69
C SER A 182 -0.94 13.32 26.94
N GLY A 183 -1.71 13.08 25.86
CA GLY A 183 -2.98 12.40 25.84
C GLY A 183 -2.85 10.91 26.14
N ASP A 184 -2.54 10.60 27.41
CA ASP A 184 -3.14 9.46 28.08
C ASP A 184 -4.65 9.42 27.76
N GLY A 185 -5.23 8.22 27.74
CA GLY A 185 -6.63 8.04 27.33
C GLY A 185 -7.58 9.04 27.98
N GLY A 186 -8.66 9.39 27.26
CA GLY A 186 -9.79 10.12 27.86
C GLY A 186 -10.22 9.47 29.19
N LYS A 187 -10.94 10.22 30.04
CA LYS A 187 -11.26 9.88 31.45
C LYS A 187 -12.08 8.58 31.67
N ASP A 188 -12.24 7.82 30.60
CA ASP A 188 -13.14 6.73 30.32
C ASP A 188 -12.36 5.42 30.05
N LEU A 189 -11.02 5.46 29.97
CA LEU A 189 -10.14 4.30 29.74
C LEU A 189 -8.87 4.35 30.62
N ASP A 190 -8.85 3.57 31.72
CA ASP A 190 -7.65 3.36 32.54
C ASP A 190 -6.81 2.18 32.03
N ILE A 191 -5.49 2.37 31.95
CA ILE A 191 -4.52 1.31 31.65
C ILE A 191 -4.52 0.24 32.75
N SER A 192 -4.96 0.55 33.97
CA SER A 192 -5.13 -0.45 35.04
C SER A 192 -6.26 -1.44 34.74
N ASP A 193 -7.40 -0.97 34.21
CA ASP A 193 -8.51 -1.82 33.75
C ASP A 193 -8.12 -2.66 32.52
N LEU A 194 -7.39 -2.07 31.57
CA LEU A 194 -6.82 -2.81 30.42
C LEU A 194 -5.78 -3.86 30.82
N ASN A 195 -5.34 -3.87 32.08
CA ASN A 195 -4.44 -4.85 32.68
C ASN A 195 -5.09 -5.63 33.84
N ALA A 196 -6.42 -5.64 33.96
CA ALA A 196 -7.11 -6.49 34.93
C ALA A 196 -6.84 -7.97 34.64
N ASP A 197 -6.63 -8.76 35.69
CA ASP A 197 -6.45 -10.22 35.67
C ASP A 197 -5.39 -10.78 34.68
N VAL A 198 -4.39 -9.96 34.30
CA VAL A 198 -3.23 -10.38 33.48
C VAL A 198 -2.53 -11.60 34.10
N LYS A 199 -2.47 -12.71 33.35
CA LYS A 199 -1.95 -13.98 33.87
C LYS A 199 -0.44 -14.07 33.71
N ALA A 200 0.19 -14.94 34.51
CA ALA A 200 1.63 -15.15 34.48
C ALA A 200 2.12 -15.61 33.08
N GLY A 201 2.89 -14.75 32.40
CA GLY A 201 3.43 -15.00 31.06
C GLY A 201 2.63 -14.36 29.91
N GLU A 202 1.46 -13.77 30.20
CA GLU A 202 0.79 -12.83 29.32
C GLU A 202 1.56 -11.49 29.28
N ALA A 203 1.32 -10.71 28.24
CA ALA A 203 1.75 -9.33 28.12
C ALA A 203 0.80 -8.40 28.89
N LYS A 204 1.24 -7.16 29.03
CA LYS A 204 0.49 -6.03 29.55
C LYS A 204 0.32 -4.98 28.47
N VAL A 205 -0.75 -4.19 28.54
CA VAL A 205 -0.76 -2.87 27.90
C VAL A 205 0.28 -2.02 28.63
N LEU A 206 1.33 -1.60 27.92
CA LEU A 206 2.37 -0.71 28.45
C LEU A 206 1.86 0.73 28.51
N TRP A 207 1.19 1.15 27.43
CA TRP A 207 0.62 2.48 27.27
C TRP A 207 -0.45 2.49 26.17
N TYR A 208 -1.36 3.45 26.28
CA TYR A 208 -2.43 3.76 25.32
C TYR A 208 -2.43 5.26 25.05
N LYS A 209 -2.68 5.66 23.80
CA LYS A 209 -2.85 7.07 23.40
C LYS A 209 -4.11 7.27 22.56
N SER A 210 -4.84 8.34 22.87
CA SER A 210 -5.96 8.84 22.07
C SER A 210 -5.47 9.66 20.87
N ALA A 211 -6.31 9.78 19.85
CA ALA A 211 -6.07 10.59 18.66
C ALA A 211 -6.27 12.09 18.95
N PRO A 212 -5.67 12.97 18.11
CA PRO A 212 -6.06 14.38 18.04
C PRO A 212 -7.44 14.54 17.39
N ASP A 213 -8.05 15.69 17.62
CA ASP A 213 -9.34 16.06 17.05
C ASP A 213 -9.28 16.06 15.50
N ALA A 214 -10.18 15.32 14.86
CA ALA A 214 -10.27 15.17 13.41
C ALA A 214 -11.62 15.69 12.90
N PRO A 215 -11.72 16.19 11.65
CA PRO A 215 -12.99 16.62 11.09
C PRO A 215 -13.94 15.41 10.95
N GLY A 216 -15.23 15.56 11.29
CA GLY A 216 -16.29 14.54 11.12
C GLY A 216 -16.61 14.10 9.68
N SER A 217 -15.72 14.37 8.72
CA SER A 217 -15.62 13.70 7.42
C SER A 217 -14.59 12.56 7.42
N GLY A 218 -13.98 12.28 8.57
CA GLY A 218 -12.79 11.46 8.73
C GLY A 218 -11.47 12.16 8.34
N ALA A 219 -10.36 11.56 8.78
CA ALA A 219 -8.99 11.94 8.43
C ALA A 219 -8.05 10.73 8.39
N SER A 220 -6.98 10.78 7.59
CA SER A 220 -5.99 9.70 7.56
C SER A 220 -5.02 9.79 8.75
N ALA A 221 -4.56 8.63 9.23
CA ALA A 221 -3.50 8.46 10.22
C ALA A 221 -2.44 7.47 9.69
N PRO A 222 -1.79 7.79 8.54
CA PRO A 222 -1.12 6.79 7.71
C PRO A 222 0.19 6.31 8.34
N GLY A 223 0.49 5.01 8.20
CA GLY A 223 1.76 4.42 8.63
C GLY A 223 1.98 4.33 10.14
N LEU A 224 3.12 3.74 10.50
CA LEU A 224 3.62 3.51 11.87
C LEU A 224 5.12 3.22 11.74
N TRP A 225 5.96 3.79 12.60
CA TRP A 225 7.37 3.40 12.71
C TRP A 225 7.77 3.23 14.18
N VAL A 226 8.68 2.29 14.44
CA VAL A 226 9.21 2.01 15.78
C VAL A 226 10.73 1.86 15.66
N THR A 227 11.48 2.73 16.34
CA THR A 227 12.93 2.63 16.50
C THR A 227 13.27 1.86 17.79
N ASP A 228 14.55 1.79 18.18
CA ASP A 228 14.96 1.26 19.48
C ASP A 228 14.47 2.10 20.68
N LYS A 229 14.00 3.33 20.44
CA LYS A 229 13.59 4.31 21.46
C LYS A 229 12.20 4.91 21.25
N VAL A 230 11.79 5.17 20.01
CA VAL A 230 10.61 5.99 19.72
C VAL A 230 9.64 5.26 18.79
N ALA A 231 8.38 5.18 19.22
CA ALA A 231 7.24 4.81 18.41
C ALA A 231 6.61 6.10 17.84
N VAL A 232 6.61 6.25 16.52
CA VAL A 232 6.19 7.47 15.83
C VAL A 232 4.93 7.22 15.02
N LYS A 233 3.93 8.11 15.18
CA LYS A 233 2.60 7.96 14.59
C LYS A 233 2.08 9.27 13.97
N PRO A 234 1.78 9.29 12.66
CA PRO A 234 1.02 10.37 12.00
C PRO A 234 -0.49 10.28 12.30
N ALA A 235 -1.16 11.41 12.48
CA ALA A 235 -2.61 11.53 12.59
C ALA A 235 -3.12 12.91 12.14
N TYR A 236 -3.99 12.94 11.13
CA TYR A 236 -4.61 14.13 10.53
C TYR A 236 -3.63 15.23 10.06
N LYS A 237 -3.13 16.08 10.97
CA LYS A 237 -2.16 17.17 10.72
C LYS A 237 -0.92 17.07 11.60
N GLN A 238 -0.89 16.13 12.54
CA GLN A 238 0.13 16.05 13.57
C GLN A 238 0.92 14.75 13.44
N LEU A 239 2.18 14.81 13.84
CA LEU A 239 3.06 13.67 14.00
C LEU A 239 3.50 13.61 15.47
N PHE A 240 3.30 12.47 16.10
CA PHE A 240 3.63 12.23 17.51
C PHE A 240 4.78 11.24 17.62
N GLY A 241 5.70 11.47 18.55
CA GLY A 241 6.73 10.52 18.95
C GLY A 241 6.57 10.14 20.41
N TYR A 242 6.48 8.84 20.70
CA TYR A 242 6.32 8.30 22.05
C TYR A 242 7.48 7.40 22.43
N ASN A 243 8.01 7.54 23.64
CA ASN A 243 9.05 6.66 24.16
C ASN A 243 8.54 5.22 24.27
N VAL A 244 9.25 4.28 23.66
CA VAL A 244 8.95 2.83 23.63
C VAL A 244 8.85 2.21 25.03
N SER A 245 9.50 2.80 26.02
CA SER A 245 9.52 2.35 27.42
C SER A 245 8.22 2.57 28.19
N ASP A 246 7.57 3.72 28.01
CA ASP A 246 6.55 4.24 28.93
C ASP A 246 5.44 5.07 28.25
N GLY A 247 5.54 5.36 26.95
CA GLY A 247 4.55 6.11 26.20
C GLY A 247 4.60 7.62 26.45
N ASN A 248 5.56 8.14 27.21
CA ASN A 248 5.75 9.58 27.38
C ASN A 248 6.18 10.21 26.02
N PRO A 249 5.81 11.47 25.72
CA PRO A 249 6.31 12.16 24.54
C PRO A 249 7.85 12.12 24.48
N ALA A 250 8.39 11.70 23.35
CA ALA A 250 9.83 11.67 23.09
C ALA A 250 10.35 13.05 22.64
N TRP A 251 9.48 13.82 21.99
CA TRP A 251 9.70 15.17 21.46
C TRP A 251 8.34 15.86 21.23
N ASP A 252 8.32 17.19 21.11
CA ASP A 252 7.09 17.98 21.01
C ASP A 252 6.29 17.67 19.72
N PRO A 253 4.96 17.47 19.78
CA PRO A 253 4.15 17.09 18.61
C PRO A 253 4.33 18.04 17.41
N ILE A 254 4.61 17.45 16.25
CA ILE A 254 4.89 18.19 15.03
C ILE A 254 3.59 18.45 14.28
N GLU A 255 3.09 19.69 14.32
CA GLU A 255 1.98 20.11 13.47
C GLU A 255 2.44 20.53 12.06
N PHE A 256 1.58 20.25 11.08
CA PHE A 256 1.66 20.65 9.68
C PHE A 256 0.50 21.63 9.31
N PRO A 257 0.74 22.66 8.47
CA PRO A 257 -0.27 23.66 8.06
C PRO A 257 -1.56 23.12 7.43
N GLY A 258 -1.53 21.88 6.91
CA GLY A 258 -2.64 21.17 6.31
C GLY A 258 -2.47 19.66 6.52
N LYS A 259 -3.42 18.86 6.03
CA LYS A 259 -3.44 17.42 6.35
C LYS A 259 -2.17 16.72 5.88
N ILE A 260 -1.71 15.73 6.63
CA ILE A 260 -0.76 14.72 6.16
C ILE A 260 -1.46 13.88 5.09
N CYS A 261 -0.80 13.66 3.95
CA CYS A 261 -1.36 12.98 2.79
C CYS A 261 -0.79 11.58 2.61
N ALA A 262 0.53 11.45 2.61
CA ALA A 262 1.23 10.17 2.50
C ALA A 262 2.56 10.24 3.27
N VAL A 263 3.11 9.08 3.60
CA VAL A 263 4.33 8.95 4.38
C VAL A 263 5.19 7.81 3.83
N THR A 264 6.51 7.88 3.97
CA THR A 264 7.39 6.79 3.52
C THR A 264 7.13 5.50 4.32
N PRO A 265 6.66 4.39 3.70
CA PRO A 265 6.20 3.20 4.45
C PRO A 265 7.27 2.51 5.30
N LYS A 266 8.54 2.79 5.06
CA LYS A 266 9.68 2.34 5.88
C LYS A 266 10.63 3.50 6.09
N ALA A 267 11.25 3.55 7.27
CA ALA A 267 12.35 4.46 7.55
C ALA A 267 13.59 4.08 6.72
N THR A 268 14.46 5.06 6.52
CA THR A 268 15.85 4.83 6.07
C THR A 268 16.66 4.13 7.17
N ALA A 269 17.84 3.59 6.83
CA ALA A 269 18.76 2.97 7.80
C ALA A 269 19.44 3.96 8.77
N ALA A 270 18.99 5.22 8.79
CA ALA A 270 19.37 6.27 9.73
C ALA A 270 18.14 6.82 10.47
N ASP A 271 17.06 6.03 10.57
CA ASP A 271 15.79 6.36 11.22
C ASP A 271 15.12 7.65 10.73
N ARG A 272 15.30 8.00 9.45
CA ARG A 272 14.62 9.14 8.81
C ARG A 272 13.47 8.70 7.92
N VAL A 273 12.40 9.47 7.95
CA VAL A 273 11.21 9.34 7.09
C VAL A 273 10.98 10.65 6.32
N VAL A 274 10.12 10.59 5.30
CA VAL A 274 9.59 11.79 4.64
C VAL A 274 8.05 11.73 4.67
N ILE A 275 7.45 12.88 4.98
CA ILE A 275 6.01 13.09 5.08
C ILE A 275 5.60 14.06 3.98
N SER A 276 4.54 13.74 3.22
CA SER A 276 3.87 14.71 2.35
C SER A 276 2.62 15.26 3.03
N TYR A 277 2.37 16.55 2.85
CA TYR A 277 1.27 17.26 3.49
C TYR A 277 0.74 18.42 2.62
N GLN A 278 -0.47 18.89 2.94
CA GLN A 278 -1.05 20.06 2.27
C GLN A 278 -0.48 21.38 2.83
N LYS A 279 -0.13 22.33 1.96
CA LYS A 279 0.37 23.66 2.37
C LYS A 279 -0.60 24.52 3.18
N ASN A 280 -1.89 24.17 3.24
CA ASN A 280 -2.90 24.75 4.13
C ASN A 280 -4.17 23.86 4.14
N THR A 281 -5.23 24.30 4.83
CA THR A 281 -6.53 23.59 4.96
C THR A 281 -7.54 23.85 3.83
N SER A 282 -7.15 24.49 2.72
CA SER A 282 -8.06 24.74 1.59
C SER A 282 -8.54 23.44 0.93
N LYS A 283 -9.79 23.44 0.45
CA LYS A 283 -10.36 22.32 -0.32
C LYS A 283 -9.58 21.98 -1.59
N ASN A 284 -8.80 22.93 -2.11
CA ASN A 284 -7.97 22.80 -3.30
C ASN A 284 -6.47 22.77 -2.96
N ALA A 285 -6.07 22.51 -1.71
CA ALA A 285 -4.66 22.35 -1.37
C ALA A 285 -4.17 20.97 -1.86
N GLU A 286 -3.10 20.95 -2.65
CA GLU A 286 -2.48 19.70 -3.10
C GLU A 286 -1.52 19.14 -2.04
N CYS A 287 -1.12 17.88 -2.19
CA CYS A 287 -0.19 17.18 -1.29
C CYS A 287 1.27 17.40 -1.72
N ASP A 288 1.58 18.66 -2.03
CA ASP A 288 2.81 19.10 -2.68
C ASP A 288 3.99 19.31 -1.72
N GLN A 289 3.75 19.57 -0.44
CA GLN A 289 4.84 19.82 0.52
C GLN A 289 5.45 18.52 1.01
N LEU A 290 6.78 18.46 1.07
CA LEU A 290 7.58 17.39 1.68
C LEU A 290 8.33 17.92 2.91
N GLN A 291 8.40 17.11 3.97
CA GLN A 291 9.27 17.33 5.13
C GLN A 291 10.00 16.04 5.50
N GLN A 292 11.33 16.08 5.57
CA GLN A 292 12.14 15.03 6.20
C GLN A 292 12.04 15.15 7.73
N ILE A 293 11.84 14.03 8.41
CA ILE A 293 11.85 13.95 9.88
C ILE A 293 12.85 12.87 10.33
N ASP A 294 13.63 13.16 11.37
CA ASP A 294 14.36 12.16 12.15
C ASP A 294 13.45 11.58 13.25
N LEU A 295 13.19 10.26 13.22
CA LEU A 295 12.22 9.63 14.11
C LEU A 295 12.64 9.67 15.59
N ASN A 296 13.95 9.67 15.87
CA ASN A 296 14.47 9.60 17.23
C ASN A 296 14.48 10.95 17.94
N THR A 297 14.58 12.07 17.19
CA THR A 297 14.66 13.42 17.77
C THR A 297 13.47 14.32 17.45
N GLY A 298 12.68 14.00 16.42
CA GLY A 298 11.67 14.91 15.88
C GLY A 298 12.25 16.04 15.02
N ASP A 299 13.56 16.05 14.78
CA ASP A 299 14.20 17.15 14.03
C ASP A 299 13.62 17.26 12.61
N LYS A 300 13.08 18.44 12.30
CA LYS A 300 12.68 18.83 10.94
C LYS A 300 13.94 19.08 10.12
N GLY A 301 14.25 18.13 9.26
CA GLY A 301 15.32 18.23 8.28
C GLY A 301 14.92 19.07 7.06
N TRP A 302 15.38 18.69 5.87
CA TRP A 302 15.04 19.41 4.65
C TRP A 302 13.52 19.35 4.33
N SER A 303 13.04 20.39 3.67
CA SER A 303 11.70 20.45 3.07
C SER A 303 11.78 20.85 1.59
N ALA A 304 10.75 20.50 0.81
CA ALA A 304 10.64 20.85 -0.61
C ALA A 304 9.18 20.89 -1.05
N GLU A 305 8.86 21.72 -2.04
CA GLU A 305 7.60 21.64 -2.78
C GLU A 305 7.80 20.74 -4.01
N VAL A 306 6.91 19.77 -4.21
CA VAL A 306 6.84 18.96 -5.41
C VAL A 306 6.25 19.84 -6.50
N GLU A 307 7.03 20.07 -7.56
CA GLU A 307 6.57 20.81 -8.74
C GLU A 307 5.27 20.17 -9.27
N GLU A 308 4.36 20.96 -9.87
CA GLU A 308 3.22 20.40 -10.60
C GLU A 308 3.70 19.63 -11.86
N GLY A 309 2.82 18.83 -12.45
CA GLY A 309 3.08 18.09 -13.68
C GLY A 309 2.57 18.78 -14.94
N GLU A 310 2.46 18.00 -16.01
CA GLU A 310 1.67 18.38 -17.18
C GLU A 310 0.15 18.25 -16.88
N LEU A 311 -0.71 18.58 -17.84
CA LEU A 311 -2.15 18.36 -17.70
C LEU A 311 -2.46 16.89 -17.33
N PHE A 312 -3.25 16.69 -16.27
CA PHE A 312 -3.57 15.39 -15.63
C PHE A 312 -2.47 14.73 -14.77
N ASP A 313 -1.35 15.41 -14.50
CA ASP A 313 -0.25 14.93 -13.66
C ASP A 313 -0.14 15.75 -12.35
N SER A 314 -1.23 15.80 -11.59
CA SER A 314 -1.38 16.61 -10.37
C SER A 314 -0.69 16.01 -9.13
N THR A 315 -0.55 16.81 -8.07
CA THR A 315 -0.12 16.39 -6.72
C THR A 315 -1.28 16.29 -5.72
N ILE A 316 -2.55 16.32 -6.17
CA ILE A 316 -3.77 16.14 -5.35
C ILE A 316 -3.69 14.91 -4.43
N SER A 317 -3.06 13.83 -4.91
CA SER A 317 -2.48 12.77 -4.10
C SER A 317 -1.07 12.46 -4.59
N VAL A 318 -0.22 11.96 -3.69
CA VAL A 318 1.14 11.49 -4.02
C VAL A 318 1.43 10.19 -3.29
N GLY A 319 2.14 9.27 -3.94
CA GLY A 319 2.66 8.05 -3.31
C GLY A 319 4.13 8.23 -2.93
N LEU A 320 4.53 7.85 -1.71
CA LEU A 320 5.93 7.95 -1.26
C LEU A 320 6.57 6.57 -1.14
N SER A 321 7.75 6.39 -1.74
CA SER A 321 8.54 5.16 -1.60
C SER A 321 10.02 5.49 -1.45
N VAL A 322 10.79 4.61 -0.79
CA VAL A 322 12.23 4.81 -0.53
C VAL A 322 13.01 3.63 -1.11
N THR A 323 14.17 3.89 -1.70
CA THR A 323 15.13 2.86 -2.15
C THR A 323 16.56 3.35 -1.95
N GLY A 324 17.24 2.80 -0.94
CA GLY A 324 18.50 3.37 -0.43
C GLY A 324 18.32 4.85 -0.05
N ASP A 325 19.31 5.68 -0.39
CA ASP A 325 19.27 7.13 -0.15
C ASP A 325 18.36 7.93 -1.10
N THR A 326 17.33 7.31 -1.67
CA THR A 326 16.41 7.97 -2.62
C THR A 326 14.95 7.83 -2.22
N LEU A 327 14.30 8.97 -2.03
CA LEU A 327 12.85 9.10 -2.02
C LEU A 327 12.37 9.15 -3.48
N MET A 328 11.32 8.40 -3.80
CA MET A 328 10.56 8.54 -5.04
C MET A 328 9.14 8.97 -4.71
N VAL A 329 8.74 10.13 -5.25
CA VAL A 329 7.39 10.70 -5.12
C VAL A 329 6.61 10.40 -6.40
N GLY A 330 5.64 9.49 -6.33
CA GLY A 330 4.72 9.20 -7.43
C GLY A 330 3.58 10.22 -7.50
N ARG A 331 3.26 10.67 -8.71
CA ARG A 331 2.10 11.51 -9.08
C ARG A 331 1.22 10.73 -10.07
N SER A 332 0.08 11.29 -10.48
CA SER A 332 -0.89 10.55 -11.31
C SER A 332 -0.38 10.07 -12.67
N GLN A 333 0.66 10.68 -13.27
CA GLN A 333 1.23 10.26 -14.57
C GLN A 333 2.76 10.30 -14.63
N SER A 334 3.43 10.40 -13.49
CA SER A 334 4.89 10.56 -13.39
C SER A 334 5.40 10.29 -11.98
N GLY A 335 6.69 10.53 -11.73
CA GLY A 335 7.15 10.87 -10.38
C GLY A 335 8.49 11.59 -10.37
N THR A 336 8.84 12.16 -9.22
CA THR A 336 10.09 12.90 -9.00
C THR A 336 10.91 12.24 -7.88
N ALA A 337 12.18 12.00 -8.16
CA ALA A 337 13.11 11.42 -7.20
C ALA A 337 13.93 12.50 -6.48
N TYR A 338 14.13 12.32 -5.18
CA TYR A 338 14.90 13.21 -4.32
C TYR A 338 15.92 12.41 -3.49
N ASP A 339 17.10 12.99 -3.29
CA ASP A 339 18.08 12.47 -2.36
C ASP A 339 17.56 12.59 -0.92
N VAL A 340 17.30 11.45 -0.26
CA VAL A 340 16.55 11.42 1.01
C VAL A 340 17.28 12.13 2.16
N ASN A 341 18.61 12.33 2.03
CA ASN A 341 19.42 12.99 3.04
C ASN A 341 19.55 14.50 2.85
N THR A 342 19.39 14.99 1.61
CA THR A 342 19.68 16.39 1.25
C THR A 342 18.53 17.16 0.59
N GLY A 343 17.41 16.50 0.27
CA GLY A 343 16.27 17.10 -0.43
C GLY A 343 16.55 17.45 -1.89
N LYS A 344 17.73 17.09 -2.41
CA LYS A 344 18.13 17.43 -3.76
C LYS A 344 17.39 16.55 -4.77
N LYS A 345 16.59 17.17 -5.64
CA LYS A 345 15.99 16.53 -6.83
C LYS A 345 17.07 15.83 -7.68
N LEU A 346 16.84 14.56 -7.99
CA LEU A 346 17.75 13.67 -8.72
C LEU A 346 17.34 13.52 -10.20
N PHE A 347 16.08 13.16 -10.44
CA PHE A 347 15.50 12.96 -11.77
C PHE A 347 13.97 13.04 -11.74
N ASP A 348 13.37 13.26 -12.91
CA ASP A 348 11.94 13.03 -13.13
C ASP A 348 11.73 11.76 -13.97
N LYS A 349 10.82 10.91 -13.53
CA LYS A 349 10.30 9.77 -14.29
C LYS A 349 9.00 10.19 -14.96
N LYS A 350 9.13 10.89 -16.10
CA LYS A 350 8.02 11.33 -16.95
C LYS A 350 7.57 10.25 -17.94
N SER A 351 6.58 10.56 -18.76
CA SER A 351 6.06 9.67 -19.81
C SER A 351 7.09 9.35 -20.89
N TYR A 352 6.93 8.21 -21.56
CA TYR A 352 7.92 7.66 -22.50
C TYR A 352 7.30 6.72 -23.55
N GLY A 353 8.10 6.30 -24.53
CA GLY A 353 7.77 5.17 -25.42
C GLY A 353 6.53 5.41 -26.30
N GLN A 354 5.54 4.53 -26.20
CA GLN A 354 4.27 4.60 -26.91
C GLN A 354 3.16 5.12 -25.99
N SER A 355 3.33 6.34 -25.49
CA SER A 355 2.45 6.96 -24.50
C SER A 355 2.31 6.10 -23.24
N CYS A 356 3.44 5.72 -22.65
CA CYS A 356 3.54 5.11 -21.33
C CYS A 356 3.61 6.19 -20.26
N TYR A 357 2.67 6.18 -19.32
CA TYR A 357 2.60 7.09 -18.18
C TYR A 357 2.86 6.31 -16.89
N PRO A 358 3.95 6.59 -16.15
CA PRO A 358 4.17 6.02 -14.83
C PRO A 358 2.98 6.34 -13.89
N ALA A 359 2.35 5.31 -13.33
CA ALA A 359 1.11 5.44 -12.56
C ALA A 359 1.25 5.00 -11.10
N GLY A 360 2.35 4.34 -10.75
CA GLY A 360 2.67 3.91 -9.39
C GLY A 360 4.10 3.38 -9.23
N PHE A 361 4.62 3.42 -8.00
CA PHE A 361 6.00 3.08 -7.66
C PHE A 361 6.06 2.28 -6.37
N ALA A 362 6.92 1.25 -6.32
CA ALA A 362 7.21 0.48 -5.12
C ALA A 362 8.71 0.51 -4.82
N GLY A 363 9.07 0.62 -3.55
CA GLY A 363 10.46 0.81 -3.09
C GLY A 363 10.89 -0.19 -2.01
N GLY A 364 12.20 -0.34 -1.85
CA GLY A 364 12.82 -1.17 -0.82
C GLY A 364 14.31 -1.34 -1.11
N THR A 365 14.76 -2.57 -1.37
CA THR A 365 16.09 -2.82 -1.97
C THR A 365 16.09 -2.57 -3.49
N ARG A 366 14.91 -2.43 -4.12
CA ARG A 366 14.72 -2.06 -5.53
C ARG A 366 13.66 -0.98 -5.67
N LEU A 367 13.83 -0.12 -6.67
CA LEU A 367 12.81 0.83 -7.11
C LEU A 367 12.10 0.25 -8.35
N ILE A 368 10.84 -0.12 -8.19
CA ILE A 368 9.98 -0.64 -9.26
C ILE A 368 9.01 0.46 -9.66
N ALA A 369 8.86 0.69 -10.96
CA ALA A 369 7.87 1.58 -11.55
C ALA A 369 6.90 0.78 -12.41
N VAL A 370 5.60 1.07 -12.32
CA VAL A 370 4.57 0.50 -13.21
C VAL A 370 3.91 1.64 -13.98
N SER A 371 3.90 1.51 -15.30
CA SER A 371 3.40 2.53 -16.24
C SER A 371 2.28 1.96 -17.08
N SER A 372 1.19 2.69 -17.24
CA SER A 372 0.10 2.30 -18.15
C SER A 372 0.35 2.92 -19.53
N CYS A 373 0.28 2.10 -20.57
CA CYS A 373 0.84 2.38 -21.89
C CYS A 373 -0.20 2.25 -23.00
N ALA A 374 -0.22 3.25 -23.89
CA ALA A 374 -1.13 3.32 -25.04
C ALA A 374 -2.62 3.18 -24.64
N VAL A 375 -3.00 3.80 -23.52
CA VAL A 375 -4.36 3.79 -22.96
C VAL A 375 -5.37 4.29 -24.00
N THR A 376 -6.57 3.71 -24.03
CA THR A 376 -7.64 3.90 -25.02
C THR A 376 -7.35 3.38 -26.43
N THR A 377 -6.31 2.55 -26.63
CA THR A 377 -5.96 1.99 -27.95
C THR A 377 -6.04 0.47 -28.02
N ASP A 378 -5.96 -0.09 -29.24
CA ASP A 378 -5.88 -1.53 -29.47
C ASP A 378 -4.66 -2.19 -28.77
N LYS A 379 -3.63 -1.40 -28.46
CA LYS A 379 -2.33 -1.81 -27.91
C LYS A 379 -2.18 -1.58 -26.41
N GLU A 380 -3.24 -1.22 -25.70
CA GLU A 380 -3.23 -0.95 -24.25
C GLU A 380 -2.61 -2.10 -23.43
N HIS A 381 -1.79 -1.74 -22.43
CA HIS A 381 -1.06 -2.64 -21.52
C HIS A 381 -0.41 -1.86 -20.38
N ASP A 382 -0.02 -2.54 -19.29
CA ASP A 382 1.00 -2.05 -18.37
C ASP A 382 2.43 -2.42 -18.83
N GLU A 383 3.42 -1.62 -18.42
CA GLU A 383 4.85 -1.96 -18.39
C GLU A 383 5.39 -1.85 -16.96
N VAL A 384 6.22 -2.81 -16.57
CA VAL A 384 6.98 -2.80 -15.30
C VAL A 384 8.45 -2.53 -15.60
N GLN A 385 9.10 -1.68 -14.80
CA GLN A 385 10.52 -1.36 -14.90
C GLN A 385 11.19 -1.41 -13.52
N GLU A 386 12.30 -2.14 -13.38
CA GLU A 386 13.24 -1.85 -12.29
C GLU A 386 14.10 -0.66 -12.71
N LEU A 387 14.06 0.41 -11.92
CA LEU A 387 14.84 1.62 -12.15
C LEU A 387 16.17 1.57 -11.40
N ASP A 388 17.19 2.18 -11.98
CA ASP A 388 18.34 2.65 -11.21
C ASP A 388 17.89 3.79 -10.27
N PRO A 389 18.00 3.62 -8.94
CA PRO A 389 17.40 4.56 -7.99
C PRO A 389 18.12 5.91 -7.95
N ARG A 390 19.29 6.10 -8.58
CA ARG A 390 20.00 7.40 -8.59
C ARG A 390 19.84 8.16 -9.90
N THR A 391 19.45 7.50 -10.99
CA THR A 391 19.38 8.10 -12.33
C THR A 391 18.05 7.88 -13.07
N GLY A 392 17.11 7.11 -12.51
CA GLY A 392 15.78 6.87 -13.09
C GLY A 392 15.77 6.03 -14.36
N LYS A 393 16.93 5.51 -14.77
CA LYS A 393 17.08 4.67 -15.97
C LYS A 393 16.54 3.28 -15.71
N ALA A 394 15.68 2.77 -16.58
CA ALA A 394 15.25 1.38 -16.53
C ALA A 394 16.46 0.45 -16.74
N LYS A 395 16.69 -0.47 -15.79
CA LYS A 395 17.67 -1.56 -15.91
C LYS A 395 17.14 -2.65 -16.85
N TRP A 396 15.83 -2.89 -16.77
CA TRP A 396 15.04 -3.72 -17.68
C TRP A 396 13.62 -3.16 -17.78
N THR A 397 12.89 -3.57 -18.82
CA THR A 397 11.47 -3.24 -19.03
C THR A 397 10.72 -4.52 -19.39
N ARG A 398 9.62 -4.79 -18.70
CA ARG A 398 8.73 -5.93 -18.93
C ARG A 398 7.36 -5.42 -19.35
N LYS A 399 6.99 -5.65 -20.60
CA LYS A 399 5.61 -5.51 -21.07
C LYS A 399 4.71 -6.59 -20.44
N ILE A 400 3.59 -6.17 -19.89
CA ILE A 400 2.51 -7.05 -19.43
C ILE A 400 1.59 -7.40 -20.62
N PRO A 401 1.02 -8.61 -20.71
CA PRO A 401 0.06 -8.95 -21.76
C PRO A 401 -1.18 -8.02 -21.74
N LYS A 402 -1.82 -7.83 -22.89
CA LYS A 402 -3.08 -7.09 -22.97
C LYS A 402 -4.16 -7.78 -22.10
N GLY A 403 -5.04 -6.98 -21.50
CA GLY A 403 -6.09 -7.44 -20.58
C GLY A 403 -5.61 -7.59 -19.14
N TRP A 404 -4.28 -7.69 -18.91
CA TRP A 404 -3.70 -7.80 -17.59
C TRP A 404 -3.18 -6.45 -17.08
N LYS A 405 -3.62 -6.06 -15.88
CA LYS A 405 -3.09 -4.92 -15.11
C LYS A 405 -2.18 -5.43 -13.98
N VAL A 406 -1.27 -4.59 -13.49
CA VAL A 406 -0.54 -4.84 -12.23
C VAL A 406 -1.11 -3.93 -11.16
N GLU A 407 -1.78 -4.48 -10.15
CA GLU A 407 -2.35 -3.64 -9.09
C GLU A 407 -1.29 -3.35 -8.01
N HIS A 408 -0.68 -4.39 -7.45
CA HIS A 408 0.23 -4.27 -6.30
C HIS A 408 1.51 -5.12 -6.47
N ALA A 409 2.56 -4.74 -5.74
CA ALA A 409 3.81 -5.47 -5.59
C ALA A 409 3.96 -5.97 -4.14
N TYR A 410 3.48 -7.18 -3.86
CA TYR A 410 3.59 -7.85 -2.56
C TYR A 410 5.05 -8.00 -2.06
N SER A 411 6.03 -7.93 -2.97
CA SER A 411 7.43 -7.65 -2.61
C SER A 411 8.17 -7.04 -3.80
N VAL A 412 9.19 -6.24 -3.50
CA VAL A 412 10.18 -5.76 -4.49
C VAL A 412 11.46 -6.59 -4.50
N ASP A 413 11.66 -7.51 -3.54
CA ASP A 413 12.85 -8.37 -3.51
C ASP A 413 12.61 -9.67 -2.70
N PRO A 414 12.49 -10.84 -3.35
CA PRO A 414 12.31 -11.01 -4.79
C PRO A 414 11.03 -10.29 -5.26
N ILE A 415 11.02 -9.83 -6.51
CA ILE A 415 9.86 -9.09 -7.04
C ILE A 415 8.67 -10.06 -7.19
N VAL A 416 7.57 -9.73 -6.51
CA VAL A 416 6.29 -10.46 -6.55
C VAL A 416 5.20 -9.45 -6.86
N LEU A 417 4.51 -9.64 -7.99
CA LEU A 417 3.45 -8.77 -8.46
C LEU A 417 2.10 -9.50 -8.38
N TYR A 418 1.07 -8.79 -7.94
CA TYR A 418 -0.33 -9.18 -8.10
C TYR A 418 -0.91 -8.51 -9.35
N LEU A 419 -1.54 -9.32 -10.20
CA LEU A 419 -2.12 -8.90 -11.47
C LEU A 419 -3.58 -9.34 -11.56
N THR A 420 -4.38 -8.53 -12.24
CA THR A 420 -5.81 -8.74 -12.49
C THR A 420 -6.07 -8.79 -13.99
N ASN A 421 -7.15 -9.48 -14.39
CA ASN A 421 -7.76 -9.36 -15.69
C ASN A 421 -9.28 -9.29 -15.50
N GLU A 422 -9.84 -8.09 -15.69
CA GLU A 422 -11.26 -7.77 -15.49
C GLU A 422 -12.15 -8.43 -16.56
N GLU A 423 -11.68 -8.55 -17.81
CA GLU A 423 -12.46 -9.12 -18.91
C GLU A 423 -12.68 -10.62 -18.74
N GLU A 424 -11.67 -11.33 -18.25
CA GLU A 424 -11.71 -12.78 -17.97
C GLU A 424 -12.11 -13.11 -16.52
N ASN A 425 -12.29 -12.09 -15.65
CA ASN A 425 -12.52 -12.22 -14.21
C ASN A 425 -11.51 -13.19 -13.53
N THR A 426 -10.21 -12.94 -13.74
CA THR A 426 -9.11 -13.77 -13.18
C THR A 426 -8.01 -12.91 -12.56
N TRP A 427 -7.22 -13.52 -11.68
CA TRP A 427 -6.04 -12.92 -11.05
C TRP A 427 -4.79 -13.78 -11.28
N ASN A 428 -3.61 -13.22 -11.01
CA ASN A 428 -2.33 -13.92 -11.11
C ASN A 428 -1.30 -13.30 -10.18
N ILE A 429 -0.62 -14.12 -9.36
CA ILE A 429 0.57 -13.66 -8.60
C ILE A 429 1.83 -14.14 -9.34
N SER A 430 2.57 -13.20 -9.92
CA SER A 430 3.77 -13.47 -10.72
C SER A 430 5.05 -13.09 -9.99
N THR A 431 5.94 -14.06 -9.79
CA THR A 431 7.30 -13.82 -9.30
C THR A 431 8.25 -13.54 -10.47
N LEU A 432 9.10 -12.52 -10.37
CA LEU A 432 10.09 -12.21 -11.40
C LEU A 432 11.51 -12.65 -11.00
N ARG A 433 12.38 -12.83 -12.01
CA ARG A 433 13.83 -12.86 -11.86
C ARG A 433 14.39 -11.44 -11.92
N ALA A 434 15.66 -11.27 -11.58
CA ALA A 434 16.36 -9.98 -11.59
C ALA A 434 16.53 -9.32 -12.98
N ASP A 435 16.14 -10.01 -14.06
CA ASP A 435 16.08 -9.50 -15.44
C ASP A 435 14.65 -9.12 -15.90
N GLY A 436 13.66 -9.20 -15.00
CA GLY A 436 12.24 -8.98 -15.31
C GLY A 436 11.52 -10.19 -15.94
N SER A 437 12.21 -11.29 -16.23
CA SER A 437 11.57 -12.52 -16.73
C SER A 437 10.76 -13.23 -15.65
N THR A 438 9.74 -14.02 -16.02
CA THR A 438 8.90 -14.74 -15.05
C THR A 438 9.70 -15.88 -14.38
N ARG A 439 9.91 -15.81 -13.06
CA ARG A 439 10.50 -16.89 -12.25
C ARG A 439 9.50 -18.04 -12.10
N SER A 440 8.30 -17.71 -11.65
CA SER A 440 7.14 -18.59 -11.45
C SER A 440 5.85 -17.76 -11.38
N GLN A 441 4.69 -18.41 -11.46
CA GLN A 441 3.38 -17.81 -11.20
C GLN A 441 2.65 -18.73 -10.22
N VAL A 442 1.83 -18.18 -9.32
CA VAL A 442 1.13 -18.97 -8.29
C VAL A 442 0.17 -19.96 -8.93
N ASP A 443 0.13 -21.14 -8.33
CA ASP A 443 -0.62 -22.32 -8.77
C ASP A 443 -1.48 -22.80 -7.59
N SER A 444 -2.55 -22.05 -7.34
CA SER A 444 -3.58 -22.31 -6.31
C SER A 444 -4.94 -21.73 -6.75
N ASP A 445 -6.02 -22.38 -6.33
CA ASP A 445 -7.41 -21.93 -6.48
C ASP A 445 -7.91 -21.14 -5.23
N ASP A 446 -7.06 -20.93 -4.21
CA ASP A 446 -7.40 -20.16 -3.00
C ASP A 446 -7.67 -18.68 -3.31
N SER A 447 -8.69 -18.08 -2.67
CA SER A 447 -8.76 -16.62 -2.50
C SER A 447 -7.79 -16.15 -1.41
N PHE A 448 -7.11 -15.03 -1.64
CA PHE A 448 -6.20 -14.41 -0.66
C PHE A 448 -6.65 -12.99 -0.32
N ALA A 449 -6.54 -12.61 0.96
CA ALA A 449 -7.03 -11.32 1.49
C ALA A 449 -5.94 -10.49 2.20
N PRO A 450 -4.84 -10.09 1.50
CA PRO A 450 -3.92 -9.10 2.04
C PRO A 450 -4.60 -7.71 2.11
N GLU A 451 -4.26 -6.93 3.13
CA GLU A 451 -4.78 -5.58 3.35
C GLU A 451 -4.03 -4.56 2.46
N CYS A 452 -4.51 -4.30 1.24
CA CYS A 452 -3.90 -3.30 0.35
C CYS A 452 -4.69 -1.98 0.34
N ASP A 453 -4.00 -0.84 0.54
CA ASP A 453 -4.64 0.49 0.53
C ASP A 453 -5.06 0.91 -0.89
N GLY A 454 -6.22 1.54 -1.00
CA GLY A 454 -6.94 1.83 -2.24
C GLY A 454 -6.72 3.25 -2.75
N GLY A 455 -5.54 3.53 -3.30
CA GLY A 455 -5.21 4.84 -3.87
C GLY A 455 -6.13 5.28 -5.03
N ILE A 456 -7.06 6.20 -4.77
CA ILE A 456 -8.13 6.60 -5.71
C ILE A 456 -7.61 7.36 -6.95
N LEU A 457 -6.58 8.20 -6.81
CA LEU A 457 -6.06 9.11 -7.87
C LEU A 457 -4.59 8.86 -8.26
N THR A 458 -3.96 7.91 -7.58
CA THR A 458 -2.58 7.44 -7.78
C THR A 458 -2.56 5.96 -7.42
N ARG A 459 -2.18 5.06 -8.34
CA ARG A 459 -2.18 3.61 -8.08
C ARG A 459 -1.09 3.30 -7.06
N ASP A 460 -1.47 2.91 -5.85
CA ASP A 460 -0.50 2.41 -4.88
C ASP A 460 -0.10 0.97 -5.23
N VAL A 461 1.04 0.88 -5.91
CA VAL A 461 1.70 -0.39 -6.24
C VAL A 461 2.45 -0.95 -5.03
N ALA A 462 2.62 -0.17 -3.95
CA ALA A 462 3.12 -0.64 -2.67
C ALA A 462 1.94 -0.91 -1.71
N GLY A 463 1.92 -0.27 -0.53
CA GLY A 463 0.75 -0.22 0.36
C GLY A 463 0.43 -1.47 1.19
N CYS A 464 0.48 -2.67 0.61
CA CYS A 464 -0.10 -3.87 1.23
C CYS A 464 0.50 -4.27 2.60
N THR A 465 -0.35 -4.30 3.63
CA THR A 465 -0.15 -5.01 4.91
C THR A 465 -0.74 -6.42 4.81
N ALA A 466 -0.68 -7.19 5.91
CA ALA A 466 -1.04 -8.61 5.98
C ALA A 466 -0.35 -9.50 4.90
N VAL A 467 0.85 -9.12 4.43
CA VAL A 467 1.63 -9.89 3.45
C VAL A 467 3.12 -9.83 3.79
N ALA A 468 3.82 -10.95 3.61
CA ALA A 468 5.26 -11.01 3.83
C ALA A 468 5.97 -11.91 2.80
N ALA A 469 7.25 -11.67 2.55
CA ALA A 469 8.07 -12.53 1.69
C ALA A 469 9.50 -12.70 2.21
N ASP A 470 10.06 -13.88 1.97
CA ASP A 470 11.50 -14.17 2.03
C ASP A 470 12.04 -14.47 0.61
N ALA A 471 13.34 -14.77 0.46
CA ALA A 471 13.99 -15.07 -0.83
C ALA A 471 13.31 -16.20 -1.67
N ASN A 472 12.56 -17.09 -1.02
CA ASN A 472 11.96 -18.31 -1.56
C ASN A 472 10.49 -18.53 -1.15
N THR A 473 9.92 -17.69 -0.29
CA THR A 473 8.54 -17.85 0.20
C THR A 473 7.74 -16.55 0.13
N LEU A 474 6.50 -16.62 -0.33
CA LEU A 474 5.47 -15.61 -0.11
C LEU A 474 4.50 -16.14 0.94
N TYR A 475 4.04 -15.27 1.83
CA TYR A 475 3.08 -15.57 2.89
C TYR A 475 1.85 -14.68 2.69
N LEU A 476 0.69 -15.31 2.50
CA LEU A 476 -0.60 -14.65 2.34
C LEU A 476 -1.65 -15.29 3.27
N PRO A 477 -2.57 -14.51 3.84
CA PRO A 477 -3.78 -15.02 4.46
C PRO A 477 -4.80 -15.39 3.37
N THR A 478 -5.56 -16.46 3.58
CA THR A 478 -6.79 -16.70 2.81
C THR A 478 -7.84 -15.63 3.12
N GLU A 479 -8.91 -15.56 2.33
CA GLU A 479 -10.16 -14.96 2.81
C GLU A 479 -10.64 -15.64 4.12
N GLU A 480 -11.42 -14.88 4.91
CA GLU A 480 -12.10 -15.40 6.11
C GLU A 480 -13.15 -16.45 5.70
N LYS A 481 -13.19 -17.54 6.47
CA LYS A 481 -14.16 -18.60 6.31
C LYS A 481 -14.46 -19.28 7.64
N ASP A 482 -15.75 -19.36 7.94
CA ASP A 482 -16.27 -20.01 9.15
C ASP A 482 -15.70 -19.38 10.45
N GLY A 483 -15.38 -18.07 10.45
CA GLY A 483 -14.88 -17.30 11.59
C GLY A 483 -13.36 -17.27 11.77
N THR A 484 -12.58 -17.68 10.78
CA THR A 484 -11.10 -17.71 10.83
C THR A 484 -10.49 -17.79 9.42
N ASN A 485 -9.17 -17.78 9.29
CA ASN A 485 -8.45 -17.92 8.03
C ASN A 485 -7.22 -18.85 8.17
N GLU A 486 -6.48 -19.07 7.08
CA GLU A 486 -5.20 -19.78 7.08
C GLU A 486 -4.09 -18.92 6.45
N VAL A 487 -2.87 -18.96 7.00
CA VAL A 487 -1.69 -18.43 6.29
C VAL A 487 -1.11 -19.50 5.38
N VAL A 488 -1.05 -19.23 4.09
CA VAL A 488 -0.46 -20.09 3.06
C VAL A 488 0.95 -19.61 2.71
N ALA A 489 1.91 -20.54 2.69
CA ALA A 489 3.30 -20.28 2.33
C ALA A 489 3.59 -20.81 0.91
N LEU A 490 3.65 -19.90 -0.07
CA LEU A 490 3.82 -20.20 -1.49
C LEU A 490 5.30 -20.17 -1.89
N ASN A 491 5.75 -21.16 -2.68
CA ASN A 491 7.13 -21.31 -3.12
C ASN A 491 7.45 -20.38 -4.30
N LEU A 492 8.29 -19.37 -4.06
CA LEU A 492 8.67 -18.38 -5.07
C LEU A 492 9.59 -18.90 -6.19
N ALA A 493 9.93 -20.19 -6.21
CA ALA A 493 10.60 -20.85 -7.32
C ALA A 493 9.66 -21.70 -8.20
N THR A 494 8.46 -22.06 -7.71
CA THR A 494 7.56 -23.00 -8.40
C THR A 494 6.08 -22.58 -8.45
N GLY A 495 5.67 -21.58 -7.68
CA GLY A 495 4.28 -21.11 -7.58
C GLY A 495 3.39 -21.89 -6.61
N LYS A 496 3.83 -23.07 -6.15
CA LYS A 496 3.00 -24.03 -5.39
C LYS A 496 3.08 -23.82 -3.87
N GLU A 497 2.05 -24.23 -3.15
CA GLU A 497 2.07 -24.30 -1.68
C GLU A 497 3.25 -25.15 -1.16
N LYS A 498 3.94 -24.64 -0.14
CA LYS A 498 4.92 -25.38 0.69
C LYS A 498 4.26 -25.97 1.93
N TRP A 499 3.38 -25.18 2.55
CA TRP A 499 2.55 -25.50 3.70
C TRP A 499 1.50 -24.42 3.89
N ARG A 500 0.47 -24.73 4.69
CA ARG A 500 -0.44 -23.76 5.29
C ARG A 500 -0.52 -23.93 6.81
N LEU A 501 -0.98 -22.87 7.48
CA LEU A 501 -1.13 -22.80 8.93
C LEU A 501 -2.51 -22.21 9.26
N LYS A 502 -3.34 -22.99 9.96
CA LYS A 502 -4.55 -22.50 10.63
C LYS A 502 -4.19 -21.54 11.76
N SER A 503 -5.07 -20.60 12.04
CA SER A 503 -5.02 -19.81 13.28
C SER A 503 -4.82 -20.74 14.50
N PRO A 504 -3.87 -20.45 15.41
CA PRO A 504 -3.64 -21.25 16.61
C PRO A 504 -4.64 -20.94 17.73
N SER A 505 -5.49 -19.93 17.54
CA SER A 505 -6.72 -19.69 18.31
C SER A 505 -7.92 -20.18 17.50
N ALA A 506 -8.96 -20.67 18.17
CA ALA A 506 -10.27 -20.77 17.53
C ALA A 506 -10.85 -19.38 17.30
N ASP A 507 -11.69 -19.25 16.27
CA ASP A 507 -12.55 -18.08 16.01
C ASP A 507 -11.79 -16.73 15.94
N ALA A 508 -10.56 -16.77 15.43
CA ALA A 508 -9.67 -15.63 15.22
C ALA A 508 -8.91 -15.75 13.89
N GLU A 509 -8.70 -14.64 13.19
CA GLU A 509 -7.82 -14.60 12.02
C GLU A 509 -6.33 -14.57 12.38
N ILE A 510 -5.49 -14.94 11.40
CA ILE A 510 -4.02 -14.88 11.47
C ILE A 510 -3.46 -14.20 10.21
N VAL A 511 -2.69 -13.13 10.41
CA VAL A 511 -2.12 -12.31 9.32
C VAL A 511 -0.59 -12.27 9.35
N PRO A 512 0.11 -12.40 8.19
CA PRO A 512 1.55 -12.17 8.08
C PRO A 512 1.97 -10.76 8.51
N LEU A 513 3.01 -10.65 9.37
CA LEU A 513 3.64 -9.38 9.72
C LEU A 513 4.93 -9.15 8.91
N LYS A 514 5.90 -10.06 9.06
CA LYS A 514 7.23 -9.98 8.40
C LYS A 514 7.94 -11.32 8.40
N ALA A 515 8.79 -11.54 7.41
CA ALA A 515 9.67 -12.70 7.33
C ALA A 515 11.12 -12.28 7.64
N GLU A 516 11.71 -12.87 8.68
CA GLU A 516 13.01 -12.49 9.22
C GLU A 516 13.70 -13.71 9.85
N GLY A 517 15.03 -13.79 9.87
CA GLY A 517 15.76 -14.82 10.64
C GLY A 517 15.40 -16.29 10.33
N GLY A 518 14.81 -16.60 9.16
CA GLY A 518 14.33 -17.94 8.80
C GLY A 518 12.95 -18.31 9.36
N ARG A 519 12.18 -17.34 9.85
CA ARG A 519 10.81 -17.47 10.37
C ARG A 519 9.87 -16.44 9.75
N LEU A 520 8.61 -16.80 9.59
CA LEU A 520 7.51 -15.84 9.51
C LEU A 520 7.18 -15.39 10.94
N LEU A 521 6.96 -14.10 11.14
CA LEU A 521 6.17 -13.56 12.25
C LEU A 521 4.76 -13.25 11.76
N ALA A 522 3.76 -13.64 12.54
CA ALA A 522 2.35 -13.41 12.26
C ALA A 522 1.63 -12.90 13.52
N TYR A 523 0.61 -12.07 13.31
CA TYR A 523 -0.34 -11.63 14.32
C TYR A 523 -1.57 -12.52 14.23
N VAL A 524 -2.09 -12.94 15.38
CA VAL A 524 -3.37 -13.63 15.53
C VAL A 524 -4.28 -12.65 16.23
N GLU A 525 -5.42 -12.35 15.64
CA GLU A 525 -6.30 -11.30 16.14
C GLU A 525 -6.95 -11.70 17.48
N PRO A 526 -7.36 -10.74 18.32
CA PRO A 526 -8.15 -11.02 19.52
C PRO A 526 -9.51 -11.61 19.17
N THR A 527 -10.05 -12.41 20.08
CA THR A 527 -11.48 -12.77 20.09
C THR A 527 -12.19 -12.01 21.22
N ARG A 528 -13.51 -12.20 21.35
CA ARG A 528 -14.29 -11.62 22.44
C ARG A 528 -13.71 -11.92 23.84
N ASP A 529 -13.15 -13.12 24.02
CA ASP A 529 -12.78 -13.66 25.35
C ASP A 529 -11.25 -13.83 25.52
N ALA A 530 -10.44 -13.46 24.51
CA ALA A 530 -8.98 -13.59 24.54
C ALA A 530 -8.28 -12.50 23.72
N GLY A 531 -7.26 -11.87 24.29
CA GLY A 531 -6.39 -10.94 23.56
C GLY A 531 -5.60 -11.62 22.44
N GLY A 532 -5.13 -10.82 21.49
CA GLY A 532 -4.38 -11.26 20.33
C GLY A 532 -3.05 -11.94 20.69
N GLN A 533 -2.34 -12.42 19.67
CA GLN A 533 -1.09 -13.15 19.86
C GLN A 533 -0.08 -12.79 18.77
N VAL A 534 1.20 -12.71 19.14
CA VAL A 534 2.27 -12.73 18.13
C VAL A 534 2.89 -14.11 18.13
N VAL A 535 2.92 -14.75 16.97
CA VAL A 535 3.47 -16.09 16.76
C VAL A 535 4.61 -16.06 15.75
N SER A 536 5.53 -17.01 15.89
CA SER A 536 6.56 -17.29 14.88
C SER A 536 6.38 -18.69 14.29
N VAL A 537 6.65 -18.81 12.99
CA VAL A 537 6.48 -20.05 12.21
C VAL A 537 7.77 -20.30 11.42
N PRO A 538 8.40 -21.48 11.48
CA PRO A 538 9.59 -21.78 10.68
C PRO A 538 9.32 -21.66 9.18
N ALA A 539 10.20 -20.97 8.43
CA ALA A 539 10.07 -20.83 6.98
C ALA A 539 10.26 -22.16 6.21
N ALA A 540 10.86 -23.16 6.85
CA ALA A 540 11.09 -24.51 6.31
C ALA A 540 10.87 -25.58 7.40
N GLY A 541 10.52 -26.79 6.98
CA GLY A 541 10.07 -27.86 7.87
C GLY A 541 8.56 -27.80 8.11
N ALA A 542 8.10 -28.36 9.23
CA ALA A 542 6.68 -28.34 9.60
C ALA A 542 6.26 -26.94 10.10
N PRO A 543 5.06 -26.43 9.74
CA PRO A 543 4.59 -25.09 10.09
C PRO A 543 4.10 -24.98 11.54
N LYS A 544 4.97 -25.28 12.51
CA LYS A 544 4.61 -25.20 13.93
C LYS A 544 4.67 -23.76 14.43
N ALA A 545 3.49 -23.14 14.61
CA ALA A 545 3.37 -21.88 15.32
C ALA A 545 3.94 -21.96 16.74
N THR A 546 4.74 -20.96 17.11
CA THR A 546 5.35 -20.79 18.43
C THR A 546 5.01 -19.41 18.96
N LYS A 547 4.21 -19.34 20.02
CA LYS A 547 3.75 -18.09 20.63
C LYS A 547 4.92 -17.31 21.22
N LEU A 548 5.07 -16.05 20.80
CA LEU A 548 6.07 -15.11 21.31
C LEU A 548 5.43 -14.17 22.35
N LEU A 549 4.25 -13.62 22.03
CA LEU A 549 3.48 -12.71 22.87
C LEU A 549 2.02 -13.18 22.95
N GLN A 550 1.37 -12.90 24.08
CA GLN A 550 -0.06 -13.11 24.32
C GLN A 550 -0.58 -11.81 24.93
N MET A 551 -1.47 -11.10 24.25
CA MET A 551 -2.10 -9.89 24.79
C MET A 551 -3.17 -10.28 25.83
N PRO A 552 -3.41 -9.46 26.86
CA PRO A 552 -4.29 -9.85 27.96
C PRO A 552 -5.77 -9.75 27.54
N ALA A 553 -6.61 -10.64 28.07
CA ALA A 553 -8.03 -10.71 27.70
C ALA A 553 -8.81 -9.43 28.07
N SER A 554 -8.39 -8.72 29.12
CA SER A 554 -8.90 -7.39 29.52
C SER A 554 -8.72 -6.30 28.45
N ALA A 555 -7.78 -6.47 27.52
CA ALA A 555 -7.54 -5.55 26.42
C ALA A 555 -8.15 -6.01 25.08
N ALA A 556 -8.79 -7.19 25.02
CA ALA A 556 -9.22 -7.78 23.74
C ALA A 556 -10.26 -6.93 22.98
N GLU A 557 -11.18 -6.26 23.70
CA GLU A 557 -12.18 -5.37 23.08
C GLU A 557 -11.56 -4.08 22.52
N ILE A 558 -10.59 -3.47 23.21
CA ILE A 558 -9.89 -2.29 22.69
C ILE A 558 -8.94 -2.67 21.54
N GLU A 559 -8.25 -3.82 21.63
CA GLU A 559 -7.37 -4.36 20.60
C GLU A 559 -8.13 -4.69 19.31
N GLY A 560 -9.26 -5.42 19.42
CA GLY A 560 -10.09 -5.83 18.28
C GLY A 560 -10.91 -4.71 17.64
N SER A 561 -11.05 -3.55 18.31
CA SER A 561 -11.80 -2.41 17.78
C SER A 561 -10.97 -1.46 16.89
N PHE A 562 -9.77 -1.86 16.46
CA PHE A 562 -8.98 -1.18 15.43
C PHE A 562 -9.33 -1.72 14.04
N TYR A 563 -10.38 -1.18 13.43
CA TYR A 563 -10.88 -1.64 12.13
C TYR A 563 -9.88 -1.43 10.98
N ALA A 564 -9.47 -0.17 10.75
CA ALA A 564 -8.41 0.17 9.80
C ALA A 564 -7.10 0.33 10.59
N LYS A 565 -6.14 -0.58 10.40
CA LYS A 565 -5.04 -0.78 11.36
C LYS A 565 -3.65 -0.81 10.71
N ALA A 566 -2.64 -0.40 11.48
CA ALA A 566 -1.24 -0.63 11.22
C ALA A 566 -0.59 -1.24 12.46
N VAL A 567 0.11 -2.35 12.27
CA VAL A 567 0.68 -3.20 13.34
C VAL A 567 2.16 -3.50 13.11
N ASP A 568 2.94 -3.60 14.18
CA ASP A 568 4.32 -4.14 14.14
C ASP A 568 4.68 -4.86 15.45
N TYR A 569 5.70 -5.71 15.39
CA TYR A 569 6.29 -6.38 16.54
C TYR A 569 7.82 -6.20 16.56
N VAL A 570 8.33 -5.44 17.53
CA VAL A 570 9.76 -5.06 17.66
C VAL A 570 10.23 -5.30 19.09
N ASP A 571 11.38 -5.96 19.24
CA ASP A 571 12.07 -6.20 20.52
C ASP A 571 11.16 -6.66 21.68
N GLY A 572 10.27 -7.62 21.36
CA GLY A 572 9.36 -8.23 22.33
C GLY A 572 8.06 -7.47 22.58
N ARG A 573 7.89 -6.29 21.98
CA ARG A 573 6.66 -5.47 22.07
C ARG A 573 5.83 -5.59 20.80
N PHE A 574 4.52 -5.59 20.96
CA PHE A 574 3.55 -5.47 19.87
C PHE A 574 2.90 -4.09 19.90
N TYR A 575 2.65 -3.52 18.72
CA TYR A 575 2.01 -2.23 18.55
C TYR A 575 0.85 -2.34 17.59
N ILE A 576 -0.25 -1.65 17.91
CA ILE A 576 -1.41 -1.50 17.03
C ILE A 576 -1.83 -0.04 17.04
N SER A 577 -2.11 0.50 15.85
CA SER A 577 -2.52 1.90 15.67
C SER A 577 -3.57 2.01 14.57
N THR A 578 -4.44 3.02 14.63
CA THR A 578 -5.44 3.24 13.57
C THR A 578 -4.79 3.88 12.34
N THR A 579 -5.22 3.50 11.14
CA THR A 579 -4.86 4.19 9.88
C THR A 579 -5.91 5.21 9.43
N LEU A 580 -7.08 5.22 10.07
CA LEU A 580 -8.20 6.11 9.76
C LEU A 580 -8.85 6.66 11.04
N LEU A 581 -9.11 7.96 11.06
CA LEU A 581 -9.92 8.65 12.06
C LEU A 581 -11.30 8.93 11.46
N THR A 582 -12.34 8.85 12.28
CA THR A 582 -13.73 9.08 11.88
C THR A 582 -14.18 10.53 12.13
N GLY A 583 -13.57 11.22 13.10
CA GLY A 583 -13.96 12.57 13.52
C GLY A 583 -15.29 12.61 14.26
N VAL A 584 -15.63 11.55 15.02
CA VAL A 584 -16.83 11.51 15.86
C VAL A 584 -16.53 12.16 17.21
N ASP A 585 -17.13 13.33 17.46
CA ASP A 585 -16.85 14.18 18.63
C ASP A 585 -17.28 13.58 19.99
N ASP A 586 -18.10 12.52 20.01
CA ASP A 586 -18.71 11.96 21.24
C ASP A 586 -17.69 11.34 22.21
N ALA A 587 -16.52 10.92 21.73
CA ALA A 587 -15.42 10.41 22.56
C ALA A 587 -14.07 10.56 21.82
N LYS A 588 -12.96 10.69 22.57
CA LYS A 588 -11.62 10.74 21.97
C LYS A 588 -11.28 9.40 21.29
N GLU A 589 -11.14 9.43 19.97
CA GLU A 589 -10.80 8.24 19.17
C GLU A 589 -9.48 7.58 19.63
N LYS A 590 -9.31 6.30 19.29
CA LYS A 590 -8.11 5.52 19.61
C LYS A 590 -7.00 5.83 18.61
N LEU A 591 -5.80 6.20 19.07
CA LEU A 591 -4.64 6.35 18.17
C LEU A 591 -3.78 5.09 18.14
N MET A 592 -3.32 4.63 19.32
CA MET A 592 -2.27 3.62 19.41
C MET A 592 -2.23 2.92 20.77
N LEU A 593 -1.96 1.61 20.79
CA LEU A 593 -1.57 0.84 21.97
C LEU A 593 -0.19 0.19 21.77
N ALA A 594 0.53 0.00 22.87
CA ALA A 594 1.72 -0.84 22.95
C ALA A 594 1.54 -1.95 24.00
N PHE A 595 1.96 -3.17 23.67
CA PHE A 595 1.95 -4.34 24.54
C PHE A 595 3.36 -4.89 24.76
N GLY A 596 3.66 -5.39 25.96
CA GLY A 596 4.96 -5.98 26.30
C GLY A 596 4.93 -6.81 27.59
N LYS A 597 6.06 -7.40 27.99
CA LYS A 597 6.18 -8.26 29.18
C LYS A 597 6.81 -7.52 30.36
#